data_AF-W4M5P8-F1
#
_entry.id   AF-W4M5P8-F1
#
_cell.length_a   1.000
_cell.length_b   1.000
_cell.length_c   1.000
_cell.angle_alpha   90.00
_cell.angle_beta   90.00
_cell.angle_gamma   90.00
#
_symmetry.space_group_name_H-M   'P 1'
#
loop_
_entity.id
_entity.type
_entity.pdbx_description
1 polymer ?
#
loop_
_entity_poly.entity_id
_entity_poly.type
_entity_poly.pdbx_seq_one_letter_code
_entity_poly.pdbx_strand_id
1 'polypeptide(L)'
;MHLMHNSQEIAFEFICQDMPGRTFEHWSDVRLGLRHGNTVIDDEPGDSENAVFRFTLRIAPNKKNGQPNFLGPYAQGTPEQRFVYLCWGERRGDEWEGFRRAKIHLKQI
;
A
#
# COMPACT_ATOMS: atom_id res chain seq x y z
N MET A 1 24.37 17.27 -22.19
CA MET A 1 23.43 16.22 -22.62
C MET A 1 22.54 15.87 -21.43
N HIS A 2 21.35 16.48 -21.34
CA HIS A 2 20.43 16.26 -20.23
C HIS A 2 19.65 14.96 -20.54
N LEU A 3 20.05 13.84 -19.93
CA LEU A 3 19.31 12.59 -20.04
C LEU A 3 17.96 12.81 -19.35
N MET A 4 16.90 13.00 -20.14
CA MET A 4 15.54 12.91 -19.67
C MET A 4 15.35 11.49 -19.13
N HIS A 5 15.37 11.36 -17.81
CA HIS A 5 15.05 10.09 -17.17
C HIS A 5 13.55 9.93 -17.32
N ASN A 6 13.10 9.16 -18.31
CA ASN A 6 11.70 8.82 -18.49
C ASN A 6 11.19 8.17 -17.21
N SER A 7 10.43 8.92 -16.42
CA SER A 7 9.65 8.35 -15.35
C SER A 7 8.36 7.81 -15.93
N GLN A 8 8.14 6.52 -15.79
CA GLN A 8 6.88 5.88 -16.18
C GLN A 8 5.95 5.84 -14.97
N GLU A 9 4.65 5.93 -15.21
CA GLU A 9 3.64 5.64 -14.20
C GLU A 9 3.04 4.26 -14.46
N ILE A 10 2.86 3.48 -13.39
CA ILE A 10 2.17 2.19 -13.43
C ILE A 10 1.02 2.24 -12.43
N ALA A 11 -0.18 1.95 -12.92
CA ALA A 11 -1.36 1.77 -12.11
C ALA A 11 -1.40 0.34 -11.55
N PHE A 12 -1.76 0.23 -10.28
CA PHE A 12 -1.97 -1.02 -9.56
C PHE A 12 -3.41 -1.07 -9.07
N GLU A 13 -3.96 -2.29 -9.05
CA GLU A 13 -5.23 -2.61 -8.42
C GLU A 13 -5.00 -3.82 -7.50
N PHE A 14 -5.23 -3.62 -6.20
CA PHE A 14 -5.28 -4.72 -5.25
C PHE A 14 -6.72 -5.08 -5.01
N ILE A 15 -7.06 -6.34 -5.32
CA ILE A 15 -8.37 -6.93 -5.03
C ILE A 15 -8.16 -7.89 -3.86
N CYS A 16 -8.73 -7.55 -2.70
CA CYS A 16 -8.66 -8.33 -1.49
C CYS A 16 -9.99 -9.04 -1.26
N GLN A 17 -9.92 -10.35 -1.06
CA GLN A 17 -11.07 -11.24 -0.83
C GLN A 17 -10.82 -12.05 0.45
N ASP A 18 -11.85 -12.75 0.94
CA ASP A 18 -11.77 -13.60 2.13
C ASP A 18 -11.19 -12.85 3.36
N MET A 19 -11.68 -11.62 3.57
CA MET A 19 -11.22 -10.75 4.64
C MET A 19 -11.65 -11.25 6.03
N PRO A 20 -10.91 -10.90 7.11
CA PRO A 20 -11.06 -11.55 8.42
C PRO A 20 -12.36 -11.22 9.18
N GLY A 21 -13.24 -10.39 8.63
CA GLY A 21 -14.45 -9.90 9.29
C GLY A 21 -14.22 -8.62 10.12
N ARG A 22 -15.28 -8.14 10.78
CA ARG A 22 -15.28 -6.88 11.55
C ARG A 22 -14.72 -6.99 12.96
N THR A 23 -14.56 -8.19 13.48
CA THR A 23 -14.20 -8.39 14.89
C THR A 23 -12.94 -9.23 15.01
N PHE A 24 -11.98 -8.76 15.80
CA PHE A 24 -10.76 -9.50 16.10
C PHE A 24 -10.28 -9.13 17.51
N GLU A 25 -10.21 -10.08 18.43
CA GLU A 25 -9.92 -9.80 19.85
C GLU A 25 -10.85 -8.71 20.44
N HIS A 26 -10.30 -7.54 20.78
CA HIS A 26 -11.03 -6.38 21.32
C HIS A 26 -11.44 -5.36 20.26
N TRP A 27 -11.04 -5.57 19.01
CA TRP A 27 -11.42 -4.76 17.86
C TRP A 27 -12.83 -5.20 17.40
N SER A 28 -13.72 -4.23 17.18
CA SER A 28 -15.15 -4.39 16.85
C SER A 28 -15.58 -3.79 15.50
N ASP A 29 -14.72 -2.97 14.88
CA ASP A 29 -14.87 -2.38 13.55
C ASP A 29 -13.56 -2.50 12.77
N VAL A 30 -13.02 -3.71 12.65
CA VAL A 30 -11.80 -3.99 11.88
C VAL A 30 -11.99 -3.57 10.43
N ARG A 31 -11.01 -2.86 9.91
CA ARG A 31 -10.92 -2.34 8.54
C ARG A 31 -9.60 -2.74 7.91
N LEU A 32 -9.58 -2.82 6.59
CA LEU A 32 -8.38 -2.96 5.78
C LEU A 32 -8.14 -1.67 5.01
N GLY A 33 -6.96 -1.07 5.15
CA GLY A 33 -6.62 0.18 4.46
C GLY A 33 -5.27 0.16 3.77
N LEU A 34 -5.08 1.09 2.85
CA LEU A 34 -3.86 1.26 2.07
C LEU A 34 -2.96 2.33 2.70
N ARG A 35 -1.66 2.06 2.86
CA ARG A 35 -0.73 3.08 3.39
C ARG A 35 -0.28 4.06 2.32
N HIS A 36 -0.48 5.35 2.59
CA HIS A 36 -0.01 6.48 1.79
C HIS A 36 0.94 7.36 2.62
N GLY A 37 2.24 7.32 2.32
CA GLY A 37 3.26 7.99 3.13
C GLY A 37 3.27 7.42 4.55
N ASN A 38 2.81 8.22 5.52
CA ASN A 38 2.70 7.81 6.93
C ASN A 38 1.27 7.56 7.42
N THR A 39 0.26 7.80 6.59
CA THR A 39 -1.15 7.61 6.93
C THR A 39 -1.73 6.37 6.27
N VAL A 40 -2.89 5.93 6.75
CA VAL A 40 -3.73 4.93 6.09
C VAL A 40 -4.93 5.65 5.49
N ILE A 41 -5.25 5.31 4.25
CA ILE A 41 -6.35 5.89 3.48
C ILE A 41 -7.17 4.79 2.80
N ASP A 42 -8.33 5.19 2.27
CA ASP A 42 -9.22 4.39 1.43
C ASP A 42 -9.61 3.05 2.07
N ASP A 43 -9.78 3.02 3.39
CA ASP A 43 -10.02 1.80 4.14
C ASP A 43 -11.45 1.27 4.03
N GLU A 44 -11.56 -0.05 3.89
CA GLU A 44 -12.81 -0.78 3.74
C GLU A 44 -13.13 -1.63 4.98
N PRO A 45 -14.41 -1.83 5.32
CA PRO A 45 -14.81 -2.75 6.38
C PRO A 45 -14.24 -4.15 6.16
N GLY A 46 -13.72 -4.78 7.23
CA GLY A 46 -13.06 -6.09 7.19
C GLY A 46 -13.99 -7.27 6.83
N ASP A 47 -15.30 -7.05 6.78
CA ASP A 47 -16.33 -8.01 6.34
C ASP A 47 -16.87 -7.71 4.93
N SER A 48 -16.30 -6.74 4.22
CA SER A 48 -16.67 -6.48 2.83
C SER A 48 -16.37 -7.69 1.96
N GLU A 49 -17.27 -8.02 1.02
CA GLU A 49 -17.09 -9.12 0.07
C GLU A 49 -15.76 -8.98 -0.70
N ASN A 50 -15.44 -7.75 -1.10
CA ASN A 50 -14.17 -7.38 -1.69
C ASN A 50 -13.73 -6.01 -1.17
N ALA A 51 -12.43 -5.82 -0.95
CA ALA A 51 -11.83 -4.49 -0.82
C ALA A 51 -10.92 -4.23 -2.02
N VAL A 52 -11.14 -3.11 -2.72
CA VAL A 52 -10.41 -2.78 -3.95
C VAL A 52 -9.66 -1.47 -3.79
N PHE A 53 -8.33 -1.55 -3.82
CA PHE A 53 -7.46 -0.38 -3.71
C PHE A 53 -6.78 -0.09 -5.04
N ARG A 54 -6.96 1.12 -5.56
CA ARG A 54 -6.34 1.58 -6.81
C ARG A 54 -5.34 2.67 -6.52
N PHE A 55 -4.12 2.50 -7.02
CA PHE A 55 -3.06 3.48 -6.80
C PHE A 55 -2.03 3.46 -7.93
N THR A 56 -1.32 4.58 -8.08
CA THR A 56 -0.28 4.72 -9.09
C THR A 56 1.08 4.85 -8.43
N LEU A 57 2.06 4.18 -9.00
CA LEU A 57 3.47 4.32 -8.64
C LEU A 57 4.25 4.86 -9.82
N ARG A 58 5.22 5.71 -9.52
CA ARG A 58 6.19 6.16 -10.51
C ARG A 58 7.40 5.24 -10.50
N ILE A 59 7.90 4.88 -11.67
CA ILE A 59 9.11 4.09 -11.85
C ILE A 59 10.18 4.97 -12.46
N ALA A 60 11.35 4.96 -11.84
CA ALA A 60 12.55 5.58 -12.38
C ALA A 60 13.77 4.70 -12.11
N PRO A 61 14.86 4.82 -12.91
CA PRO A 61 16.10 4.11 -12.62
C PRO A 61 16.66 4.48 -11.24
N ASN A 62 17.10 3.48 -10.48
CA ASN A 62 17.86 3.66 -9.25
C ASN A 62 19.22 4.28 -9.61
N LYS A 63 19.57 5.39 -8.96
CA LYS A 63 20.80 6.14 -9.25
C LYS A 63 22.10 5.34 -9.03
N LYS A 64 22.06 4.29 -8.20
CA LYS A 64 23.23 3.48 -7.83
C LYS A 64 23.51 2.34 -8.82
N ASN A 65 22.46 1.69 -9.32
CA ASN A 65 22.60 0.45 -10.11
C ASN A 65 21.76 0.42 -11.39
N GLY A 66 21.02 1.48 -11.71
CA GLY A 66 20.17 1.58 -12.89
C GLY A 66 18.89 0.74 -12.86
N GLN A 67 18.68 -0.10 -11.86
CA GLN A 67 17.49 -0.98 -11.78
C GLN A 67 16.21 -0.17 -11.57
N PRO A 68 15.03 -0.67 -11.98
CA PRO A 68 13.76 -0.02 -11.68
C PRO A 68 13.57 0.23 -10.18
N ASN A 69 13.16 1.44 -9.85
CA ASN A 69 12.82 1.85 -8.49
C ASN A 69 11.43 2.47 -8.48
N PHE A 70 10.54 1.86 -7.69
CA PHE A 70 9.20 2.39 -7.43
C PHE A 70 9.28 3.57 -6.46
N LEU A 71 8.53 4.62 -6.78
CA LEU A 71 8.54 5.91 -6.12
C LEU A 71 7.09 6.39 -5.92
N GLY A 72 6.94 7.31 -4.98
CA GLY A 72 5.64 7.86 -4.61
C GLY A 72 5.24 7.44 -3.20
N PRO A 73 4.14 7.99 -2.69
CA PRO A 73 3.73 7.85 -1.30
C PRO A 73 3.34 6.42 -0.92
N TYR A 74 2.85 5.63 -1.88
CA TYR A 74 2.52 4.21 -1.65
C TYR A 74 3.77 3.31 -1.60
N ALA A 75 4.91 3.77 -2.14
CA ALA A 75 6.15 3.00 -2.17
C ALA A 75 6.89 3.12 -0.83
N GLN A 76 6.95 2.02 -0.09
CA GLN A 76 7.59 1.93 1.22
C GLN A 76 8.89 1.12 1.14
N GLY A 77 9.71 1.16 2.20
CA GLY A 77 10.99 0.44 2.26
C GLY A 77 12.14 1.18 1.59
N THR A 78 13.26 0.49 1.32
CA THR A 78 14.40 1.04 0.57
C THR A 78 14.21 0.83 -0.94
N PRO A 79 14.97 1.52 -1.82
CA PRO A 79 14.91 1.26 -3.26
C PRO A 79 15.09 -0.22 -3.64
N GLU A 80 15.87 -0.96 -2.85
CA GLU A 80 16.17 -2.38 -3.06
C GLU A 80 15.06 -3.31 -2.53
N GLN A 81 14.14 -2.82 -1.71
CA GLN A 81 13.12 -3.60 -1.03
C GLN A 81 11.78 -2.85 -1.05
N ARG A 82 11.39 -2.32 -2.20
CA ARG A 82 10.11 -1.61 -2.35
C ARG A 82 8.93 -2.55 -2.13
N PHE A 83 7.95 -2.07 -1.36
CA PHE A 83 6.69 -2.75 -1.11
C PHE A 83 5.58 -1.72 -0.89
N VAL A 84 4.33 -2.18 -0.95
CA VAL A 84 3.13 -1.44 -0.55
C VAL A 84 2.60 -2.06 0.74
N TYR A 85 2.04 -1.25 1.63
CA TYR A 85 1.42 -1.73 2.87
C TYR A 85 -0.09 -1.80 2.73
N LEU A 86 -0.64 -2.97 3.06
CA LEU A 86 -2.01 -3.11 3.54
C LEU A 86 -1.98 -3.14 5.07
N CYS A 87 -2.92 -2.45 5.70
CA CYS A 87 -2.96 -2.23 7.14
C CYS A 87 -4.32 -2.67 7.69
N TRP A 88 -4.31 -3.52 8.73
CA TRP A 88 -5.50 -3.82 9.52
C TRP A 88 -5.53 -2.95 10.78
N GLY A 89 -6.70 -2.41 11.08
CA GLY A 89 -6.90 -1.46 12.16
C GLY A 89 -8.35 -1.02 12.26
N GLU A 90 -8.59 0.02 13.04
CA GLU A 90 -9.89 0.68 13.17
C GLU A 90 -9.75 2.20 13.01
N ARG A 91 -10.89 2.85 12.74
CA ARG A 91 -11.02 4.31 12.77
C ARG A 91 -11.61 4.75 14.11
N ARG A 92 -10.88 5.61 14.82
CA ARG A 92 -11.43 6.37 15.97
C ARG A 92 -11.65 7.81 15.53
N GLY A 93 -12.82 8.08 14.95
CA GLY A 93 -13.02 9.31 14.19
C GLY A 93 -12.11 9.32 12.96
N ASP A 94 -11.32 10.38 12.78
CA ASP A 94 -10.40 10.51 11.64
C ASP A 94 -9.07 9.76 11.86
N GLU A 95 -8.78 9.36 13.10
CA GLU A 95 -7.52 8.69 13.45
C GLU A 95 -7.56 7.19 13.12
N TRP A 96 -6.41 6.68 12.66
CA TRP A 96 -6.22 5.26 12.38
C TRP A 96 -5.44 4.58 13.51
N GLU A 97 -6.04 3.57 14.12
CA GLU A 97 -5.37 2.69 15.08
C GLU A 97 -5.10 1.33 14.44
N GLY A 98 -3.84 1.09 14.04
CA GLY A 98 -3.45 -0.14 13.36
C GLY A 98 -2.86 -1.20 14.30
N PHE A 99 -3.22 -2.46 14.08
CA PHE A 99 -2.69 -3.60 14.86
C PHE A 99 -1.89 -4.62 14.03
N ARG A 100 -2.11 -4.70 12.70
CA ARG A 100 -1.35 -5.58 11.79
C ARG A 100 -1.13 -4.94 10.42
N ARG A 101 -0.11 -5.42 9.70
CA ARG A 101 0.24 -4.95 8.35
C ARG A 101 0.79 -6.08 7.49
N ALA A 102 0.48 -6.08 6.21
CA ALA A 102 1.07 -6.95 5.18
C ALA A 102 1.92 -6.13 4.22
N LYS A 103 3.13 -6.61 3.92
CA LYS A 103 4.01 -6.05 2.89
C LYS A 103 3.78 -6.78 1.58
N ILE A 104 3.32 -6.06 0.56
CA ILE A 104 3.21 -6.59 -0.80
C ILE A 104 4.45 -6.15 -1.57
N HIS A 105 5.39 -7.06 -1.75
CA HIS A 105 6.69 -6.76 -2.35
C HIS A 105 6.57 -6.53 -3.86
N LEU A 106 7.05 -5.37 -4.34
CA LEU A 106 6.94 -4.96 -5.74
C LEU A 106 8.00 -5.59 -6.65
N LYS A 107 9.03 -6.23 -6.08
CA LYS A 107 10.08 -6.92 -6.85
C LYS A 107 9.67 -8.31 -7.35
N GLN A 108 8.54 -8.82 -6.88
CA GLN A 108 8.03 -10.15 -7.23
C GLN A 108 6.85 -10.08 -8.21
N ILE A 109 6.50 -8.86 -8.65
CA ILE A 109 5.40 -8.59 -9.58
C ILE A 109 5.98 -8.36 -10.98
#